data_AF-A0A539DK99-F1
#
_entry.id   AF-A0A539DK99-F1
#
_cell.length_a   1.000
_cell.length_b   1.000
_cell.length_c   1.000
_cell.angle_alpha   90.00
_cell.angle_beta   90.00
_cell.angle_gamma   90.00
#
_symmetry.space_group_name_H-M   'P 1'
#
loop_
_entity.id
_entity.type
_entity.pdbx_description
1 polymer ?
#
loop_
_entity_poly.entity_id
_entity_poly.type
_entity_poly.pdbx_seq_one_letter_code
_entity_poly.pdbx_strand_id
1 'polypeptide(L)' 'MKNYTRAELVTDYAAGSFQLFLTAFFAAMVVTRTARGDDMFFCMLNGATSQIMDHDALRFL' A
#
# COMPACT_ATOMS: atom_id res chain seq x y z
N MET A 1 3.56 -27.53 -8.66
CA MET A 1 2.85 -26.23 -8.67
C MET A 1 2.00 -26.19 -7.41
N LYS A 2 2.26 -25.27 -6.47
CA LYS A 2 1.47 -25.16 -5.25
C LYS A 2 0.08 -24.63 -5.63
N ASN A 3 -1.01 -25.26 -5.18
CA ASN A 3 -2.35 -24.76 -5.43
C ASN A 3 -2.54 -23.48 -4.60
N TYR A 4 -2.38 -22.33 -5.25
CA TYR A 4 -2.54 -21.03 -4.61
C TYR A 4 -4.02 -20.82 -4.28
N THR A 5 -4.32 -20.80 -2.99
CA THR A 5 -5.69 -20.67 -2.52
C THR A 5 -6.11 -19.20 -2.52
N ARG A 6 -7.42 -18.95 -2.59
CA ARG A 6 -7.97 -17.59 -2.44
C ARG A 6 -7.62 -16.97 -1.08
N ALA A 7 -7.43 -17.78 -0.04
CA ALA A 7 -7.03 -17.31 1.28
C ALA A 7 -5.58 -16.80 1.30
N GLU A 8 -4.66 -17.51 0.64
CA GLU A 8 -3.28 -17.04 0.43
C GLU A 8 -3.29 -15.76 -0.41
N LEU A 9 -4.11 -15.68 -1.46
CA LEU A 9 -4.28 -14.47 -2.28
C LEU A 9 -4.69 -13.25 -1.46
N VAL A 10 -5.70 -13.38 -0.60
CA VAL A 10 -6.18 -12.26 0.22
C VAL A 10 -5.12 -11.81 1.23
N THR A 11 -4.36 -12.75 1.79
CA THR A 11 -3.30 -12.46 2.76
C THR A 11 -2.15 -11.70 2.10
N ASP A 12 -1.69 -12.16 0.94
CA ASP A 12 -0.63 -11.51 0.17
C ASP A 12 -1.09 -10.16 -0.38
N TYR A 13 -2.37 -10.04 -0.75
CA TYR A 13 -2.96 -8.79 -1.21
C TYR A 13 -2.96 -7.72 -0.10
N ALA A 14 -3.35 -8.10 1.12
CA ALA A 14 -3.29 -7.21 2.29
C ALA A 14 -1.84 -6.78 2.61
N ALA A 15 -0.89 -7.72 2.59
CA ALA A 15 0.52 -7.41 2.77
C ALA A 15 1.07 -6.48 1.67
N GLY A 16 0.65 -6.69 0.43
CA GLY A 16 0.99 -5.85 -0.72
C GLY A 16 0.52 -4.40 -0.56
N SER A 17 -0.65 -4.18 0.05
CA SER A 17 -1.16 -2.83 0.35
C SER A 17 -0.27 -2.07 1.33
N PHE A 18 0.22 -2.74 2.38
CA PHE A 18 1.18 -2.15 3.33
C PHE A 18 2.52 -1.84 2.67
N GLN A 19 3.02 -2.72 1.78
CA GLN A 19 4.23 -2.46 1.03
C GLN A 19 4.09 -1.22 0.12
N LEU A 20 2.94 -1.06 -0.53
CA LEU A 20 2.64 0.11 -1.36
C LEU A 20 2.63 1.39 -0.52
N PHE A 21 1.98 1.36 0.65
CA PHE A 21 1.94 2.47 1.60
C PHE A 21 3.34 2.88 2.05
N LEU A 22 4.15 1.93 2.54
CA LEU A 22 5.50 2.20 3.02
C LEU A 22 6.39 2.75 1.91
N THR A 23 6.30 2.20 0.70
CA THR A 23 7.06 2.70 -0.45
C THR A 23 6.73 4.16 -0.75
N ALA A 24 5.43 4.52 -0.78
CA ALA A 24 5.00 5.89 -1.02
C ALA A 24 5.45 6.85 0.10
N PHE A 25 5.33 6.41 1.35
CA PHE A 25 5.75 7.16 2.54
C PHE A 25 7.25 7.47 2.53
N PHE A 26 8.10 6.46 2.34
CA PHE A 26 9.55 6.66 2.31
C PHE A 26 10.00 7.44 1.07
N ALA A 27 9.38 7.23 -0.08
CA ALA A 27 9.68 8.02 -1.27
C ALA A 27 9.37 9.52 -1.05
N ALA A 28 8.27 9.85 -0.37
CA ALA A 28 7.94 11.23 0.01
C ALA A 28 8.95 11.85 1.00
N MET A 29 9.63 11.03 1.81
CA MET A 29 10.67 11.49 2.75
C MET A 29 12.04 11.70 2.10
N VAL A 30 12.39 10.88 1.11
CA VAL A 30 13.74 10.85 0.51
C VAL A 30 13.85 11.77 -0.70
N VAL A 31 12.78 11.92 -1.47
CA VAL A 31 12.80 12.71 -2.72
C VAL A 31 12.70 14.20 -2.41
N THR A 32 13.33 15.02 -3.26
CA THR A 32 13.19 16.49 -3.19
C THR A 32 11.72 16.89 -3.26
N ARG A 33 11.28 17.62 -2.24
CA ARG A 33 9.90 18.08 -2.15
C ARG A 33 9.57 19.13 -3.19
N THR A 34 8.49 18.88 -3.93
CA THR A 34 7.89 19.83 -4.88
C THR A 34 6.38 19.72 -4.75
N ALA A 35 5.64 20.80 -4.99
CA ALA A 35 4.18 20.77 -4.89
C ALA A 35 3.56 19.64 -5.72
N ARG A 36 4.00 19.49 -6.97
CA ARG A 36 3.53 18.41 -7.87
C ARG A 36 3.94 17.01 -7.39
N GLY A 37 5.15 16.85 -6.83
CA GLY A 37 5.61 15.57 -6.29
C GLY A 37 4.81 15.16 -5.07
N ASP A 38 4.58 16.10 -4.16
CA ASP A 38 3.80 15.89 -2.94
C ASP A 38 2.36 15.47 -3.30
N ASP A 39 1.70 16.14 -4.25
CA ASP A 39 0.36 15.76 -4.73
C ASP A 39 0.31 14.33 -5.29
N MET A 40 1.34 13.93 -6.04
CA MET A 40 1.44 12.58 -6.60
C MET A 40 1.62 11.54 -5.48
N PHE A 41 2.45 11.82 -4.48
CA PHE A 41 2.66 10.94 -3.33
C PHE A 41 1.40 10.81 -2.47
N PHE A 42 0.67 11.90 -2.25
CA PHE A 42 -0.61 11.85 -1.52
C PHE A 42 -1.66 11.03 -2.27
N CYS A 43 -1.74 11.12 -3.60
CA CYS A 43 -2.63 10.24 -4.37
C CYS A 43 -2.28 8.76 -4.19
N MET A 44 -1.00 8.41 -4.22
CA MET A 44 -0.52 7.04 -4.01
C MET A 44 -0.78 6.54 -2.58
N LEU A 45 -0.52 7.37 -1.57
CA LEU A 45 -0.77 7.07 -0.15
C LEU A 45 -2.27 6.88 0.15
N ASN A 46 -3.12 7.74 -0.40
CA ASN A 46 -4.57 7.65 -0.22
C ASN A 46 -5.14 6.37 -0.85
N GLY A 47 -4.65 5.98 -2.03
CA GLY A 47 -5.01 4.72 -2.67
C GLY A 47 -4.63 3.50 -1.84
N ALA A 48 -3.39 3.47 -1.33
CA ALA A 48 -2.91 2.39 -0.47
C ALA A 48 -3.71 2.31 0.85
N THR A 49 -4.00 3.45 1.47
CA THR A 49 -4.77 3.53 2.73
C THR A 49 -6.21 3.07 2.53
N SER A 50 -6.85 3.46 1.42
CA SER A 50 -8.20 3.00 1.08
C SER A 50 -8.21 1.48 0.89
N GLN A 51 -7.21 0.92 0.22
CA GLN A 51 -7.06 -0.52 0.06
C GLN A 51 -6.86 -1.26 1.39
N ILE A 52 -6.09 -0.69 2.32
CA ILE A 52 -5.89 -1.25 3.67
C ILE A 52 -7.21 -1.27 4.45
N MET A 53 -8.02 -0.20 4.35
CA MET A 53 -9.31 -0.10 5.02
C MET A 53 -10.36 -1.03 4.41
N ASP A 54 -10.47 -1.08 3.08
CA ASP A 54 -11.50 -1.84 2.36
C ASP A 54 -11.32 -3.37 2.48
N HIS A 55 -10.09 -3.82 2.69
CA HIS A 55 -9.77 -5.26 2.76
C HIS A 55 -9.56 -5.78 4.18
N ASP A 56 -9.95 -5.02 5.22
CA ASP A 56 -9.71 -5.36 6.63
C ASP A 56 -8.23 -5.74 6.88
N ALA A 57 -7.31 -5.15 6.11
CA ALA A 57 -5.90 -5.50 6.14
C ALA A 57 -5.28 -5.21 7.52
N LEU A 58 -5.89 -4.28 8.28
CA LEU A 58 -5.56 -4.00 9.68
C LEU A 58 -5.68 -5.21 10.61
N ARG A 59 -6.46 -6.24 10.26
CA ARG A 59 -6.54 -7.50 11.02
C ARG A 59 -5.24 -8.30 10.97
N PHE A 60 -4.36 -8.02 10.02
CA PHE A 60 -3.07 -8.70 9.82
C PHE A 60 -1.87 -7.98 10.46
N LEU A 61 -2.11 -6.87 11.17
CA LEU A 61 -1.11 -6.11 11.92
C LEU A 61 -1.13 -6.52 13.40
#